data_AF-A0A2P6QCY7-F1
#
_entry.id   AF-A0A2P6QCY7-F1
#
_cell.length_a   1.000
_cell.length_b   1.000
_cell.length_c   1.000
_cell.angle_alpha   90.00
_cell.angle_beta   90.00
_cell.angle_gamma   90.00
#
_symmetry.space_group_name_H-M   'P 1'
#
loop_
_entity.id
_entity.type
_entity.pdbx_description
1 polymer ?
#
loop_
_entity_poly.entity_id
_entity_poly.type
_entity_poly.pdbx_seq_one_letter_code
_entity_poly.pdbx_strand_id
1 'polypeptide(L)'
;MSLKLWVANSLDAGAVVKVVDATLLGIEEDHDFVSKRECLSSVMRLAVACSADSPEERVNMQVALATLKKIKIKFLKDVRGGVESSRIRIL
;
A
#
# COMPACT_ATOMS: atom_id res chain seq x y z
N MET A 1 -6.94 -23.04 2.97
CA MET A 1 -6.36 -21.75 2.54
C MET A 1 -7.34 -20.64 2.85
N SER A 2 -6.96 -19.63 3.62
CA SER A 2 -7.80 -18.46 3.91
C SER A 2 -7.37 -17.27 3.05
N LEU A 3 -8.31 -16.35 2.76
CA LEU A 3 -8.00 -15.12 2.03
C LEU A 3 -6.88 -14.32 2.74
N LYS A 4 -6.93 -14.24 4.07
CA LYS A 4 -5.90 -13.60 4.90
C LYS A 4 -4.50 -14.16 4.63
N LEU A 5 -4.36 -15.49 4.63
CA LEU A 5 -3.06 -16.15 4.41
C LEU A 5 -2.56 -15.95 2.97
N TRP A 6 -3.47 -16.00 1.99
CA TRP A 6 -3.11 -15.74 0.59
C TRP A 6 -2.61 -14.30 0.38
N VAL A 7 -3.27 -13.32 1.00
CA VAL A 7 -2.82 -11.93 0.97
C VAL A 7 -1.46 -11.78 1.66
N ALA A 8 -1.29 -12.31 2.87
CA ALA A 8 -0.02 -12.24 3.61
C ALA A 8 1.16 -12.80 2.80
N ASN A 9 1.02 -14.02 2.28
CA ASN A 9 2.06 -14.67 1.48
C ASN A 9 2.38 -13.88 0.19
N SER A 10 1.37 -13.28 -0.44
CA SER A 10 1.57 -12.46 -1.64
C SER A 10 2.32 -11.16 -1.31
N LEU A 11 2.07 -10.56 -0.14
CA LEU A 11 2.78 -9.36 0.31
C LEU A 11 4.25 -9.65 0.65
N ASP A 12 4.54 -10.80 1.24
CA ASP A 12 5.91 -11.25 1.55
C ASP A 12 6.70 -11.53 0.27
N ALA A 13 6.03 -12.06 -0.76
CA ALA A 13 6.60 -12.25 -2.09
C ALA A 13 6.70 -10.97 -2.93
N GLY A 14 6.29 -9.81 -2.40
CA GLY A 14 6.25 -8.54 -3.15
C GLY A 14 5.21 -8.52 -4.29
N ALA A 15 4.32 -9.50 -4.34
CA ALA A 15 3.35 -9.72 -5.42
C ALA A 15 1.99 -9.06 -5.12
N VAL A 16 2.00 -7.84 -4.56
CA VAL A 16 0.77 -7.10 -4.22
C VAL A 16 -0.16 -6.91 -5.42
N VAL A 17 0.40 -6.83 -6.63
CA VAL A 17 -0.33 -6.72 -7.90
C VAL A 17 -1.27 -7.91 -8.16
N LYS A 18 -1.02 -9.06 -7.53
CA LYS A 18 -1.87 -10.26 -7.66
C LYS A 18 -3.09 -10.24 -6.74
N VAL A 19 -3.10 -9.36 -5.74
CA VAL A 19 -4.15 -9.33 -4.69
C VAL A 19 -5.00 -8.07 -4.71
N VAL A 20 -4.50 -6.99 -5.33
CA VAL A 20 -5.22 -5.72 -5.45
C VAL A 20 -6.01 -5.65 -6.75
N ASP A 21 -7.12 -4.93 -6.70
CA ASP A 21 -7.92 -4.67 -7.89
C ASP A 21 -7.10 -3.89 -8.94
N ALA A 22 -7.13 -4.36 -10.18
CA ALA A 22 -6.36 -3.75 -11.27
C ALA A 22 -6.78 -2.31 -11.57
N THR A 23 -8.07 -1.97 -11.39
CA THR A 23 -8.58 -0.61 -11.61
C THR A 23 -8.07 0.37 -10.54
N LEU A 24 -7.73 -0.13 -9.35
CA LEU A 24 -7.15 0.68 -8.28
C LEU A 24 -5.64 0.91 -8.49
N LEU A 25 -4.95 -0.08 -9.06
CA LEU A 25 -3.51 0.00 -9.32
C LEU A 25 -3.19 0.80 -10.59
N GLY A 26 -4.05 0.73 -11.60
CA GLY A 26 -3.79 1.32 -12.92
C GLY A 26 -2.89 0.42 -13.76
N ILE A 27 -2.33 1.00 -14.83
CA ILE A 27 -1.40 0.32 -15.73
C ILE A 27 0.05 0.62 -15.33
N GLU A 28 0.99 -0.25 -15.71
CA GLU A 28 2.40 -0.14 -15.29
C GLU A 28 3.07 1.14 -15.79
N GLU A 29 2.56 1.72 -16.87
CA GLU A 29 3.02 2.96 -17.49
C GLU A 29 2.60 4.22 -16.73
N ASP A 30 1.64 4.12 -15.80
CA ASP A 30 1.20 5.26 -15.01
C ASP A 30 2.35 5.78 -14.13
N HIS A 31 2.61 7.08 -14.18
CA HIS A 31 3.70 7.70 -13.39
C HIS A 31 3.56 7.47 -11.88
N ASP A 32 2.33 7.21 -11.40
CA ASP A 32 2.03 6.95 -9.99
C ASP A 32 1.89 5.45 -9.67
N PHE A 33 2.07 4.54 -10.63
CA PHE A 33 1.93 3.08 -10.45
C PHE A 33 2.75 2.56 -9.28
N VAL A 34 4.04 2.92 -9.21
CA VAL A 34 4.93 2.51 -8.11
C VAL A 34 4.42 3.05 -6.77
N SER A 35 4.02 4.33 -6.73
CA SER A 35 3.51 4.97 -5.52
C SER A 35 2.20 4.32 -5.04
N LYS A 36 1.28 4.01 -5.96
CA LYS A 36 0.04 3.27 -5.71
C LYS A 36 0.35 1.87 -5.18
N ARG A 37 1.25 1.14 -5.83
CA ARG A 37 1.67 -0.21 -5.43
C ARG A 37 2.21 -0.24 -4.00
N GLU A 38 3.11 0.67 -3.65
CA GLU A 38 3.69 0.76 -2.31
C GLU A 38 2.65 1.19 -1.25
N CYS A 39 1.76 2.11 -1.61
CA CYS A 39 0.64 2.53 -0.76
C CYS A 39 -0.29 1.35 -0.46
N LEU A 40 -0.76 0.64 -1.50
CA LEU A 40 -1.65 -0.51 -1.37
C LEU A 40 -1.00 -1.66 -0.60
N SER A 41 0.29 -1.94 -0.84
CA SER A 41 1.05 -2.92 -0.07
C SER A 41 1.05 -2.59 1.42
N SER A 42 1.25 -1.32 1.77
CA SER A 42 1.23 -0.86 3.17
C SER A 42 -0.16 -0.96 3.80
N VAL A 43 -1.22 -0.62 3.04
CA VAL A 43 -2.61 -0.76 3.49
C VAL A 43 -2.97 -2.22 3.71
N MET A 44 -2.61 -3.12 2.79
CA MET A 44 -2.91 -4.55 2.89
C MET A 44 -2.17 -5.21 4.07
N ARG A 45 -0.91 -4.82 4.33
CA ARG A 45 -0.19 -5.27 5.55
C ARG A 45 -0.92 -4.87 6.82
N LEU A 46 -1.41 -3.62 6.88
CA LEU A 46 -2.23 -3.18 8.01
C LEU A 46 -3.55 -3.96 8.10
N ALA A 47 -4.22 -4.21 6.97
CA ALA A 47 -5.47 -4.97 6.94
C ALA A 47 -5.27 -6.41 7.45
N VAL A 48 -4.17 -7.07 7.11
CA VAL A 48 -3.80 -8.39 7.65
C VAL A 48 -3.65 -8.32 9.18
N ALA A 49 -2.96 -7.31 9.71
CA ALA A 49 -2.81 -7.13 11.16
C ALA A 49 -4.13 -6.79 11.87
N CYS A 50 -5.02 -6.01 11.23
CA CYS A 50 -6.38 -5.76 11.73
C CYS A 50 -7.27 -7.01 11.72
N SER A 51 -6.92 -8.02 10.92
CA SER A 51 -7.69 -9.25 10.74
C SER A 51 -7.10 -10.44 11.52
N ALA A 52 -6.28 -10.17 12.54
CA ALA A 52 -5.80 -11.22 13.43
C ALA A 52 -6.99 -11.93 14.12
N ASP A 53 -6.86 -13.25 14.25
CA ASP A 53 -7.94 -14.11 14.76
C ASP A 53 -8.10 -13.89 16.26
N SER A 54 -6.99 -13.73 16.98
CA SER A 54 -7.00 -13.39 18.41
C SER A 54 -7.16 -11.88 18.60
N PRO A 55 -7.93 -11.43 19.62
CA PRO A 55 -7.99 -10.03 20.01
C PRO A 55 -6.64 -9.44 20.41
N GLU A 56 -5.77 -10.24 21.03
CA GLU A 56 -4.49 -9.80 21.58
C GLU A 56 -3.45 -9.50 20.49
N GLU A 57 -3.47 -10.25 19.39
CA GLU A 57 -2.60 -10.00 18.22
C GLU A 57 -3.15 -8.91 17.29
N ARG A 58 -4.45 -8.57 17.43
CA ARG A 58 -5.11 -7.58 16.57
C ARG A 58 -4.59 -6.20 16.88
N VAL A 59 -4.18 -5.48 15.85
CA VAL A 59 -3.75 -4.09 16.00
C VAL A 59 -4.88 -3.23 16.57
N ASN A 60 -4.57 -2.42 17.58
CA ASN A 60 -5.55 -1.51 18.17
C ASN A 60 -5.85 -0.33 17.23
N MET A 61 -7.01 0.30 17.44
CA MET A 61 -7.49 1.37 16.56
C MET A 61 -6.58 2.61 16.54
N GLN A 62 -5.91 2.92 17.65
CA GLN A 62 -5.00 4.08 17.72
C GLN A 62 -3.77 3.85 16.83
N VAL A 63 -3.19 2.64 16.88
CA VAL A 63 -2.06 2.24 16.04
C VAL A 63 -2.49 2.15 14.58
N ALA A 64 -3.68 1.61 14.29
CA ALA A 64 -4.22 1.57 12.93
C ALA A 64 -4.38 2.98 12.34
N LEU A 65 -4.98 3.91 13.09
CA LEU A 65 -5.14 5.31 12.68
C LEU A 65 -3.79 6.00 12.45
N ALA A 66 -2.83 5.82 13.36
CA ALA A 66 -1.50 6.40 13.23
C ALA A 66 -0.79 5.85 11.98
N THR A 67 -0.94 4.56 11.69
CA THR A 67 -0.36 3.90 10.52
C THR A 67 -0.99 4.39 9.23
N LEU A 68 -2.33 4.50 9.16
CA LEU A 68 -3.04 5.07 8.01
C LEU A 68 -2.62 6.52 7.73
N LYS A 69 -2.45 7.35 8.78
CA LYS A 69 -1.92 8.72 8.62
C LYS A 69 -0.52 8.72 8.01
N LYS A 70 0.38 7.83 8.47
CA LYS A 70 1.73 7.68 7.91
C LYS A 70 1.69 7.24 6.44
N ILE A 71 0.87 6.26 6.10
CA ILE A 71 0.67 5.79 4.72
C ILE A 71 0.19 6.94 3.82
N LYS A 72 -0.84 7.67 4.25
CA LYS A 72 -1.36 8.83 3.51
C LYS A 72 -0.29 9.90 3.29
N ILE A 73 0.48 10.25 4.32
CA ILE A 73 1.55 11.25 4.21
C ILE A 73 2.63 10.79 3.21
N LYS A 74 3.05 9.53 3.29
CA LYS A 74 4.04 8.96 2.36
C LYS A 74 3.53 9.00 0.92
N PHE A 75 2.34 8.45 0.67
CA PHE A 75 1.73 8.43 -0.66
C PHE A 75 1.61 9.83 -1.28
N LEU A 76 1.14 10.80 -0.50
CA LEU A 76 1.01 12.18 -1.00
C LEU A 76 2.36 12.87 -1.24
N LYS A 77 3.44 12.45 -0.58
CA LYS A 77 4.79 12.93 -0.89
C LYS A 77 5.32 12.31 -2.17
N ASP A 78 5.14 11.00 -2.35
CA ASP A 78 5.63 10.27 -3.51
C ASP A 78 4.94 10.73 -4.80
N VAL A 79 3.62 10.97 -4.76
CA VAL A 79 2.86 11.56 -5.88
C VAL A 79 3.31 12.99 -6.20
N ARG A 80 3.59 13.83 -5.19
CA ARG A 80 4.06 15.21 -5.41
C ARG A 80 5.51 15.28 -5.90
N GLY A 81 6.38 14.41 -5.40
CA GLY A 81 7.79 14.35 -5.82
C GLY A 81 7.95 13.95 -7.29
N GLY A 82 7.01 13.18 -7.84
CA GLY A 82 6.95 12.90 -9.28
C GLY A 82 6.75 14.15 -10.15
N VAL A 83 5.95 15.12 -9.68
CA VAL A 83 5.63 16.36 -10.41
C VAL A 83 6.82 17.32 -10.47
N GLU A 84 7.64 17.38 -9.43
CA GLU A 84 8.87 18.19 -9.43
C GLU A 84 9.98 17.58 -10.31
N SER A 85 10.11 16.26 -10.35
CA SER A 85 11.08 15.56 -11.22
C SER A 85 10.81 15.78 -12.71
N SER A 86 9.52 15.85 -13.12
CA SER A 86 9.14 16.17 -14.50
C SER A 86 9.48 17.60 -14.93
N ARG A 87 9.60 18.56 -14.00
CA ARG A 87 9.97 19.95 -14.31
C ARG A 87 11.47 20.15 -14.53
N ILE A 88 12.31 19.23 -14.05
CA ILE A 88 13.77 19.32 -14.16
C ILE A 88 14.28 18.73 -15.50
N ARG A 89 13.42 18.06 -16.28
CA ARG A 89 13.80 17.45 -17.58
C ARG A 89 13.60 18.34 -18.83
N ILE A 90 13.36 19.65 -18.68
CA ILE A 90 13.25 20.60 -19.81
C ILE A 90 14.33 21.70 -19.74
N LEU A 91 15.58 21.32 -19.48
CA LEU A 91 16.77 22.15 -19.73
C LEU A 91 17.85 21.31 -20.40
#